data_AF-A0A1I6PBA3-F1
#
_entry.id   AF-A0A1I6PBA3-F1
#
_cell.length_a   1.000
_cell.length_b   1.000
_cell.length_c   1.000
_cell.angle_alpha   90.00
_cell.angle_beta   90.00
_cell.angle_gamma   90.00
#
_symmetry.space_group_name_H-M   'P 1'
#
loop_
_entity.id
_entity.type
_entity.pdbx_description
1 polymer ?
#
loop_
_entity_poly.entity_id
_entity_poly.type
_entity_poly.pdbx_seq_one_letter_code
_entity_poly.pdbx_strand_id
1 'polypeptide(L)'
;MALLQGPAHAATPTEVAELSEEEARALFRRYRFAENGGEPFCNRCGCPAAWAYQDGKLYKCKQCLRQFTLTTNTPFAYRKLPFKTILLILAQFNVAYQGRSALEIRRDLRAKVKNYKTIFVWLHKIRCAMQAFERRTILRDEIEIDGKELKGYIRPKNVRGEKDHYRFPYGAPDRTLRVTLARQRAGPARAWVAKQEHHPIPPFIDVVDPNAVVFADGGHWGQIREHCALKRVIHDHHFYTPESCTNWAESGFRVLEGMRMIYRRILGNYLDLYTAQLTWRLSHTAGGPDDSFAALLGTMMTPGRSPMAGYFLKKKAGGSKRRCEIINQDGAPIEWSPPSAEERRRARKEAKRASGEAETPRVADARSAKRWRKGFEFMSAGEFMDDPKRMPLSPGVYGLFLRSGERLFNLAGYFPDPQLPAWDHGVWRNGYVGESYSLRERLAAHLLGSMGDSPFRQSIFAIHWVAGTGELGDLKSRQASEAAMNEWLRGEVVIGYKVCGYHKTVEKEMLKRTAAPLNIRDRDPSPFGRLLSSLRQRFREAVVVAAWEPPPPSNRPRQRR
;
A
#
# COMPACT_ATOMS: atom_id res chain seq x y z
N MET A 1 27.31 21.66 30.95
CA MET A 1 27.41 21.88 29.49
C MET A 1 28.27 23.11 29.18
N ALA A 2 29.55 23.13 29.59
CA ALA A 2 30.43 24.30 29.43
C ALA A 2 31.77 23.98 28.72
N LEU A 3 31.76 23.07 27.73
CA LEU A 3 32.94 22.73 26.92
C LEU A 3 32.65 22.73 25.40
N LEU A 4 31.72 23.60 24.95
CA LEU A 4 31.37 23.77 23.53
C LEU A 4 31.78 25.15 22.98
N GLN A 5 32.96 25.68 23.33
CA GLN A 5 33.46 26.91 22.70
C GLN A 5 34.39 26.57 21.52
N GLY A 6 34.02 27.05 20.32
CA GLY A 6 34.80 26.98 19.06
C GLY A 6 34.08 26.22 17.92
N PRO A 7 34.00 26.79 16.70
CA PRO A 7 33.02 26.40 15.68
C PRO A 7 33.32 25.05 15.05
N ALA A 8 32.30 24.19 15.03
CA ALA A 8 32.02 23.35 13.87
C ALA A 8 30.50 23.37 13.71
N HIS A 9 30.01 24.55 13.32
CA HIS A 9 28.61 24.95 13.11
C HIS A 9 28.09 24.36 11.79
N ALA A 10 28.07 23.04 11.67
CA ALA A 10 27.55 22.39 10.48
C ALA A 10 26.15 21.82 10.76
N ALA A 11 25.21 22.69 11.12
CA ALA A 11 23.81 22.31 11.32
C ALA A 11 23.07 22.08 10.01
N THR A 12 23.48 22.81 8.96
CA THR A 12 22.79 22.80 7.68
C THR A 12 23.43 21.81 6.71
N PRO A 13 22.66 21.26 5.75
CA PRO A 13 23.22 20.40 4.71
C PRO A 13 24.32 21.05 3.88
N THR A 14 24.31 22.38 3.72
CA THR A 14 25.29 23.13 2.92
C THR A 14 26.63 23.19 3.63
N GLU A 15 26.67 23.60 4.90
CA GLU A 15 27.90 23.65 5.70
C GLU A 15 28.54 22.26 5.80
N VAL A 16 27.75 21.22 6.03
CA VAL A 16 28.25 19.84 6.05
C VAL A 16 28.79 19.40 4.69
N ALA A 17 28.25 19.94 3.59
CA ALA A 17 28.71 19.61 2.25
C ALA A 17 30.10 20.20 1.93
N GLU A 18 30.55 21.22 2.66
CA GLU A 18 31.87 21.83 2.50
C GLU A 18 32.97 21.05 3.22
N LEU A 19 32.63 20.34 4.30
CA LEU A 19 33.59 19.55 5.08
C LEU A 19 34.30 18.47 4.24
N SER A 20 35.59 18.29 4.44
CA SER A 20 36.33 17.08 4.05
C SER A 20 35.88 15.85 4.86
N GLU A 21 36.29 14.65 4.44
CA GLU A 21 35.97 13.42 5.21
C GLU A 21 36.72 13.38 6.55
N GLU A 22 37.92 13.97 6.59
CA GLU A 22 38.76 14.14 7.77
C GLU A 22 38.13 15.09 8.78
N GLU A 23 37.63 16.25 8.34
CA GLU A 23 36.89 17.20 9.20
C GLU A 23 35.59 16.58 9.72
N ALA A 24 34.83 15.89 8.86
CA ALA A 24 33.63 15.19 9.28
C ALA A 24 33.93 14.11 10.35
N ARG A 25 35.06 13.41 10.21
CA ARG A 25 35.52 12.43 11.20
C ARG A 25 35.98 13.08 12.50
N ALA A 26 36.66 14.23 12.44
CA ALA A 26 37.05 14.99 13.61
C ALA A 26 35.82 15.46 14.40
N LEU A 27 34.75 15.88 13.70
CA LEU A 27 33.47 16.20 14.32
C LEU A 27 32.89 15.00 15.08
N PHE A 28 32.86 13.82 14.45
CA PHE A 28 32.45 12.58 15.11
C PHE A 28 33.26 12.28 16.38
N ARG A 29 34.59 12.46 16.33
CA ARG A 29 35.48 12.26 17.49
C ARG A 29 35.13 13.21 18.63
N ARG A 30 34.98 14.51 18.33
CA ARG A 30 34.66 15.55 19.31
C ARG A 30 33.38 15.22 20.08
N TYR A 31 32.31 14.86 19.37
CA TYR A 31 31.04 14.50 20.02
C TYR A 31 31.09 13.15 20.74
N ARG A 32 31.81 12.15 20.18
CA ARG A 32 31.89 10.82 20.79
C ARG A 32 32.60 10.83 22.14
N PHE A 33 33.61 11.69 22.30
CA PHE A 33 34.44 11.76 23.48
C PHE A 33 34.31 13.10 24.22
N ALA A 34 33.17 13.79 24.06
CA ALA A 34 32.93 15.09 24.68
C ALA A 34 33.09 15.05 26.21
N GLU A 35 32.70 13.94 26.84
CA GLU A 35 32.86 13.69 28.30
C GLU A 35 34.33 13.66 28.75
N ASN A 36 35.26 13.38 27.84
CA ASN A 36 36.71 13.31 28.10
C ASN A 36 37.47 14.37 27.28
N GLY A 37 36.89 15.56 27.10
CA GLY A 37 37.55 16.68 26.41
C GLY A 37 37.87 16.42 24.93
N GLY A 38 37.25 15.43 24.29
CA GLY A 38 37.54 15.01 22.92
C GLY A 38 38.58 13.89 22.80
N GLU A 39 39.15 13.43 23.92
CA GLU A 39 40.16 12.37 23.93
C GLU A 39 39.56 10.96 24.03
N PRO A 40 40.06 9.98 23.25
CA PRO A 40 39.46 8.65 23.18
C PRO A 40 39.48 7.90 24.50
N PHE A 41 38.31 7.53 25.01
CA PHE A 41 38.15 6.66 26.18
C PHE A 41 37.44 5.35 25.83
N CYS A 42 37.70 4.30 26.62
CA CYS A 42 37.13 2.99 26.40
C CYS A 42 35.68 2.90 26.92
N ASN A 43 34.75 2.61 26.04
CA ASN A 43 33.33 2.44 26.37
C ASN A 43 32.98 1.13 27.09
N ARG A 44 33.94 0.21 27.25
CA ARG A 44 33.74 -1.07 27.95
C ARG A 44 34.12 -0.98 29.41
N CYS A 45 35.29 -0.42 29.71
CA CYS A 45 35.82 -0.36 31.08
C CYS A 45 35.98 1.06 31.63
N GLY A 46 35.59 2.09 30.87
CA GLY A 46 35.67 3.49 31.31
C GLY A 46 37.07 4.11 31.29
N CYS A 47 38.11 3.35 30.94
CA CYS A 47 39.49 3.85 30.96
C CYS A 47 39.65 5.09 30.06
N PRO A 48 40.10 6.25 30.60
CA PRO A 48 40.26 7.49 29.85
C PRO A 48 41.49 7.51 28.93
N ALA A 49 42.33 6.48 29.00
CA ALA A 49 43.56 6.39 28.23
C ALA A 49 43.48 5.29 27.15
N ALA A 50 43.75 5.68 25.91
CA ALA A 50 43.87 4.77 24.77
C ALA A 50 45.09 5.10 23.91
N TRP A 51 45.70 4.08 23.31
CA TRP A 51 46.65 4.27 22.21
C TRP A 51 45.87 4.48 20.91
N ALA A 52 46.31 5.43 20.09
CA ALA A 52 45.85 5.59 18.71
C ALA A 52 46.82 4.89 17.76
N TYR A 53 46.30 4.14 16.79
CA TYR A 53 47.12 3.60 15.71
C TYR A 53 47.48 4.72 14.71
N GLN A 54 48.50 4.48 13.86
CA GLN A 54 49.00 5.47 12.89
C GLN A 54 47.92 5.99 11.92
N ASP A 55 46.94 5.16 11.54
CA ASP A 55 45.82 5.58 10.69
C ASP A 55 44.76 6.44 11.44
N GLY A 56 44.91 6.57 12.76
CA GLY A 56 44.02 7.22 13.71
C GLY A 56 42.62 6.60 13.80
N LYS A 57 42.32 5.53 13.05
CA LYS A 57 40.95 4.97 12.87
C LYS A 57 40.62 4.00 14.00
N LEU A 58 41.65 3.33 14.47
CA LEU A 58 41.61 2.35 15.52
C LEU A 58 42.27 2.90 16.78
N TYR A 59 41.66 2.61 17.91
CA TYR A 59 42.17 2.89 19.24
C TYR A 59 42.29 1.57 20.00
N LYS A 60 43.27 1.47 20.90
CA LYS A 60 43.41 0.34 21.82
C LYS A 60 43.41 0.85 23.25
N CYS A 61 42.47 0.37 24.05
CA CYS A 61 42.39 0.74 25.47
C CYS A 61 43.66 0.29 26.20
N LYS A 62 44.23 1.15 27.06
CA LYS A 62 45.43 0.81 27.84
C LYS A 62 45.17 -0.20 28.96
N GLN A 63 43.93 -0.27 29.46
CA GLN A 63 43.56 -1.16 30.56
C GLN A 63 43.03 -2.52 30.07
N CYS A 64 41.94 -2.54 29.31
CA CYS A 64 41.32 -3.81 28.88
C CYS A 64 41.87 -4.34 27.55
N LEU A 65 42.86 -3.66 26.95
CA LEU A 65 43.54 -3.99 25.69
C LEU A 65 42.62 -4.16 24.46
N ARG A 66 41.33 -3.86 24.61
CA ARG A 66 40.33 -4.00 23.55
C ARG A 66 40.50 -2.88 22.53
N GLN A 67 40.43 -3.27 21.26
CA GLN A 67 40.40 -2.33 20.15
C GLN A 67 38.99 -1.78 19.92
N PHE A 68 38.91 -0.50 19.58
CA PHE A 68 37.66 0.17 19.25
C PHE A 68 37.88 1.28 18.23
N THR A 69 36.82 1.70 17.57
CA THR A 69 36.75 2.81 16.62
C THR A 69 35.76 3.85 17.12
N LEU A 70 35.70 5.01 16.46
CA LEU A 70 34.73 6.08 16.77
C LEU A 70 33.27 5.61 16.79
N THR A 71 32.94 4.56 16.04
CA THR A 71 31.57 4.05 15.90
C THR A 71 31.32 2.74 16.66
N THR A 72 32.30 2.29 17.44
CA THR A 72 32.16 1.06 18.22
C THR A 72 31.11 1.24 19.32
N ASN A 73 30.18 0.29 19.41
CA ASN A 73 29.03 0.33 20.31
C ASN A 73 28.16 1.61 20.17
N THR A 74 28.00 2.14 18.96
CA THR A 74 27.04 3.23 18.70
C THR A 74 26.03 2.82 17.62
N PRO A 75 24.94 3.57 17.42
CA PRO A 75 24.07 3.46 16.25
C PRO A 75 24.83 3.48 14.90
N PHE A 76 26.03 4.08 14.86
CA PHE A 76 26.90 4.14 13.69
C PHE A 76 27.77 2.90 13.47
N ALA A 77 27.71 1.89 14.35
CA ALA A 77 28.50 0.68 14.23
C ALA A 77 28.32 -0.01 12.87
N TYR A 78 29.43 -0.54 12.34
CA TYR A 78 29.52 -1.18 11.02
C TYR A 78 29.02 -0.30 9.86
N ARG A 79 29.10 1.03 9.99
CA ARG A 79 28.77 1.94 8.89
C ARG A 79 29.59 1.61 7.65
N LYS A 80 28.91 1.64 6.50
CA LYS A 80 29.53 1.57 5.17
C LYS A 80 29.52 2.92 4.46
N LEU A 81 28.74 3.89 4.97
CA LEU A 81 28.72 5.25 4.46
C LEU A 81 29.90 6.05 5.05
N PRO A 82 30.53 6.95 4.28
CA PRO A 82 31.48 7.94 4.78
C PRO A 82 30.87 8.81 5.90
N PHE A 83 31.69 9.34 6.80
CA PHE A 83 31.27 10.20 7.90
C PHE A 83 30.54 11.44 7.37
N LYS A 84 31.08 12.11 6.36
CA LYS A 84 30.45 13.28 5.72
C LYS A 84 29.03 12.96 5.24
N THR A 85 28.86 11.80 4.61
CA THR A 85 27.54 11.37 4.09
C THR A 85 26.55 11.12 5.22
N ILE A 86 27.01 10.62 6.37
CA ILE A 86 26.15 10.43 7.54
C ILE A 86 25.76 11.78 8.14
N LEU A 87 26.70 12.70 8.29
CA LEU A 87 26.39 14.07 8.74
C LEU A 87 25.36 14.74 7.83
N LEU A 88 25.46 14.58 6.50
CA LEU A 88 24.48 15.14 5.55
C LEU A 88 23.08 14.57 5.79
N ILE A 89 22.95 13.28 6.09
CA ILE A 89 21.66 12.66 6.44
C ILE A 89 21.13 13.24 7.74
N LEU A 90 22.00 13.41 8.75
CA LEU A 90 21.63 13.99 10.04
C LEU A 90 21.19 15.45 9.90
N ALA A 91 21.90 16.25 9.11
CA ALA A 91 21.60 17.66 8.91
C ALA A 91 20.28 17.84 8.16
N GLN A 92 20.06 17.09 7.07
CA GLN A 92 18.78 17.09 6.36
C GLN A 92 17.61 16.61 7.22
N PHE A 93 17.86 15.64 8.09
CA PHE A 93 16.86 15.21 9.06
C PHE A 93 16.60 16.34 10.06
N ASN A 94 17.64 16.93 10.64
CA ASN A 94 17.57 17.95 11.68
C ASN A 94 16.76 19.17 11.27
N VAL A 95 17.04 19.76 10.10
CA VAL A 95 16.36 20.97 9.62
C VAL A 95 14.88 20.77 9.29
N ALA A 96 14.47 19.53 9.01
CA ALA A 96 13.08 19.22 8.64
C ALA A 96 12.21 18.97 9.88
N TYR A 97 11.57 20.02 10.40
CA TYR A 97 10.74 19.95 11.63
C TYR A 97 9.64 18.88 11.54
N GLN A 98 8.76 18.97 10.53
CA GLN A 98 7.72 17.97 10.24
C GLN A 98 8.29 16.71 9.56
N GLY A 99 9.58 16.71 9.21
CA GLY A 99 10.28 15.58 8.64
C GLY A 99 10.50 15.65 7.12
N ARG A 100 11.40 14.80 6.64
CA ARG A 100 11.69 14.54 5.22
C ARG A 100 11.68 13.05 4.95
N SER A 101 11.04 12.64 3.86
CA SER A 101 10.93 11.23 3.49
C SER A 101 12.30 10.66 3.07
N ALA A 102 12.46 9.34 3.24
CA ALA A 102 13.68 8.67 2.80
C ALA A 102 13.90 8.74 1.27
N LEU A 103 12.85 8.98 0.48
CA LEU A 103 12.97 9.17 -0.97
C LEU A 103 13.51 10.56 -1.33
N GLU A 104 13.09 11.60 -0.63
CA GLU A 104 13.59 12.97 -0.80
C GLU A 104 15.07 13.05 -0.45
N ILE A 105 15.46 12.58 0.74
CA ILE A 105 16.87 12.59 1.17
C ILE A 105 17.75 11.77 0.21
N ARG A 106 17.24 10.64 -0.31
CA ARG A 106 17.94 9.85 -1.32
C ARG A 106 18.11 10.62 -2.64
N ARG A 107 17.12 11.43 -3.03
CA ARG A 107 17.18 12.24 -4.26
C ARG A 107 18.27 13.30 -4.13
N ASP A 108 18.34 13.97 -2.99
CA ASP A 108 19.36 14.99 -2.68
C ASP A 108 20.76 14.36 -2.62
N LEU A 109 20.86 13.14 -2.08
CA LEU A 109 22.13 12.43 -1.94
C LEU A 109 22.38 11.38 -3.04
N ARG A 110 21.72 11.47 -4.21
CA ARG A 110 21.72 10.36 -5.20
C ARG A 110 23.11 9.94 -5.66
N ALA A 111 24.04 10.89 -5.73
CA ALA A 111 25.43 10.66 -6.13
C ALA A 111 26.20 9.83 -5.08
N LYS A 112 25.80 9.93 -3.81
CA LYS A 112 26.46 9.28 -2.66
C LYS A 112 25.72 8.02 -2.20
N VAL A 113 24.39 8.00 -2.28
CA VAL A 113 23.55 6.90 -1.80
C VAL A 113 22.51 6.51 -2.84
N LYS A 114 22.76 5.41 -3.57
CA LYS A 114 21.84 4.91 -4.61
C LYS A 114 20.59 4.24 -4.03
N ASN A 115 20.73 3.51 -2.92
CA ASN A 115 19.69 2.61 -2.40
C ASN A 115 18.79 3.27 -1.34
N TYR A 116 17.48 3.29 -1.57
CA TYR A 116 16.47 3.74 -0.61
C TYR A 116 16.54 3.03 0.74
N LYS A 117 16.83 1.72 0.74
CA LYS A 117 16.91 0.90 1.96
C LYS A 117 17.96 1.44 2.93
N THR A 118 19.05 1.99 2.41
CA THR A 118 20.12 2.58 3.23
C THR A 118 19.62 3.80 3.99
N ILE A 119 18.99 4.76 3.29
CA ILE A 119 18.41 5.96 3.93
C ILE A 119 17.31 5.57 4.90
N PHE A 120 16.42 4.64 4.52
CA PHE A 120 15.36 4.15 5.40
C PHE A 120 15.91 3.63 6.75
N VAL A 121 16.96 2.80 6.72
CA VAL A 121 17.58 2.30 7.96
C VAL A 121 18.19 3.44 8.76
N TRP A 122 18.91 4.37 8.13
CA TRP A 122 19.50 5.51 8.84
C TRP A 122 18.47 6.40 9.53
N LEU A 123 17.37 6.74 8.84
CA LEU A 123 16.31 7.53 9.46
C LEU A 123 15.67 6.83 10.66
N HIS A 124 15.53 5.51 10.62
CA HIS A 124 15.00 4.78 11.77
C HIS A 124 16.05 4.57 12.87
N LYS A 125 17.35 4.51 12.54
CA LYS A 125 18.42 4.54 13.55
C LYS A 125 18.39 5.85 14.34
N ILE A 126 18.18 6.97 13.66
CA ILE A 126 17.98 8.29 14.28
C ILE A 126 16.79 8.24 15.24
N ARG A 127 15.63 7.77 14.77
CA ARG A 127 14.43 7.65 15.61
C ARG A 127 14.62 6.72 16.81
N CYS A 128 15.34 5.60 16.66
CA CYS A 128 15.66 4.74 17.81
C CYS A 128 16.53 5.45 18.85
N ALA A 129 17.46 6.32 18.42
CA ALA A 129 18.26 7.11 19.35
C ALA A 129 17.38 8.16 20.08
N MET A 130 16.48 8.82 19.35
CA MET A 130 15.48 9.73 19.93
C MET A 130 14.57 9.03 20.94
N GLN A 131 14.10 7.82 20.62
CA GLN A 131 13.29 7.01 21.53
C GLN A 131 14.07 6.61 22.79
N ALA A 132 15.35 6.26 22.65
CA ALA A 132 16.20 5.93 23.80
C ALA A 132 16.43 7.14 24.71
N PHE A 133 16.53 8.35 24.14
CA PHE A 133 16.58 9.60 24.88
C PHE A 133 15.27 9.86 25.61
N GLU A 134 14.14 9.86 24.88
CA GLU A 134 12.79 10.06 25.43
C GLU A 134 12.47 9.14 26.61
N ARG A 135 12.87 7.86 26.54
CA ARG A 135 12.63 6.88 27.60
C ARG A 135 13.28 7.23 28.94
N ARG A 136 14.37 8.02 28.93
CA ARG A 136 15.11 8.46 30.12
C ARG A 136 14.63 9.80 30.66
N THR A 137 13.72 10.46 29.96
CA THR A 137 13.18 11.77 30.34
C THR A 137 12.18 11.62 31.48
N ILE A 138 12.36 12.39 32.55
CA ILE A 138 11.36 12.58 33.61
C ILE A 138 10.67 13.93 33.36
N LEU A 139 9.36 13.97 33.50
CA LEU A 139 8.56 15.19 33.34
C LEU A 139 8.35 15.87 34.69
N ARG A 140 8.48 17.19 34.73
CA ARG A 140 8.37 18.00 35.96
C ARG A 140 7.49 19.23 35.75
N ASP A 141 7.24 19.97 36.82
CA ASP A 141 6.58 21.27 36.82
C ASP A 141 5.18 21.21 36.20
N GLU A 142 4.92 21.98 35.14
CA GLU A 142 3.63 22.04 34.47
C GLU A 142 3.60 21.17 33.21
N ILE A 143 2.71 20.18 33.18
CA ILE A 143 2.64 19.16 32.12
C ILE A 143 1.25 19.12 31.51
N GLU A 144 1.16 19.20 30.19
CA GLU A 144 -0.08 19.02 29.45
C GLU A 144 -0.13 17.61 28.85
N ILE A 145 -1.19 16.85 29.13
CA ILE A 145 -1.41 15.50 28.60
C ILE A 145 -2.69 15.44 27.79
N ASP A 146 -2.62 14.84 26.61
CA ASP A 146 -3.77 14.68 25.72
C ASP A 146 -3.60 13.42 24.84
N GLY A 147 -4.71 12.93 24.29
CA GLY A 147 -4.82 11.73 23.49
C GLY A 147 -5.31 12.00 22.08
N LYS A 148 -4.71 11.35 21.07
CA LYS A 148 -5.19 11.42 19.69
C LYS A 148 -5.40 10.07 19.06
N GLU A 149 -6.60 9.83 18.58
CA GLU A 149 -6.92 8.68 17.74
C GLU A 149 -6.39 8.84 16.31
N LEU A 150 -5.53 7.91 15.88
CA LEU A 150 -5.03 7.82 14.53
C LEU A 150 -5.67 6.64 13.79
N LYS A 151 -6.66 6.98 12.96
CA LYS A 151 -7.44 6.01 12.19
C LYS A 151 -6.64 5.36 11.07
N GLY A 152 -6.71 4.03 10.98
CA GLY A 152 -6.12 3.27 9.88
C GLY A 152 -6.84 3.53 8.54
N TYR A 153 -6.09 3.69 7.44
CA TYR A 153 -6.69 3.97 6.13
C TYR A 153 -7.44 2.77 5.54
N ILE A 154 -8.69 2.98 5.14
CA ILE A 154 -9.48 2.08 4.30
C ILE A 154 -9.60 2.72 2.91
N ARG A 155 -9.23 1.98 1.86
CA ARG A 155 -9.49 2.41 0.48
C ARG A 155 -11.01 2.33 0.24
N PRO A 156 -11.69 3.42 -0.14
CA PRO A 156 -13.10 3.38 -0.50
C PRO A 156 -13.38 2.35 -1.60
N LYS A 157 -14.58 1.75 -1.59
CA LYS A 157 -15.04 0.92 -2.72
C LYS A 157 -15.16 1.81 -3.98
N ASN A 158 -14.94 1.22 -5.15
CA ASN A 158 -15.02 1.94 -6.43
C ASN A 158 -16.48 2.24 -6.88
N VAL A 159 -17.51 1.73 -6.19
CA VAL A 159 -18.93 1.87 -6.57
C VAL A 159 -19.60 2.89 -5.63
N ARG A 160 -20.25 3.91 -6.19
CA ARG A 160 -20.91 5.02 -5.46
C ARG A 160 -22.30 4.68 -4.87
N GLY A 161 -22.86 3.50 -5.14
CA GLY A 161 -24.28 3.19 -4.89
C GLY A 161 -24.62 2.48 -3.57
N GLU A 162 -23.68 1.80 -2.93
CA GLU A 162 -23.87 1.30 -1.57
C GLU A 162 -23.36 2.39 -0.62
N LYS A 163 -24.27 3.06 0.09
CA LYS A 163 -23.89 3.86 1.26
C LYS A 163 -23.17 2.92 2.22
N ASP A 164 -21.83 2.96 2.20
CA ASP A 164 -21.01 2.24 3.16
C ASP A 164 -21.50 2.67 4.54
N HIS A 165 -22.08 1.76 5.32
CA HIS A 165 -22.56 2.07 6.68
C HIS A 165 -21.43 2.54 7.62
N TYR A 166 -20.19 2.57 7.13
CA TYR A 166 -19.04 3.21 7.75
C TYR A 166 -18.98 4.69 7.34
N ARG A 167 -19.80 5.50 8.02
CA ARG A 167 -19.73 6.97 7.99
C ARG A 167 -18.29 7.45 8.17
N PHE A 168 -17.94 8.50 7.43
CA PHE A 168 -16.77 9.34 7.70
C PHE A 168 -16.70 9.63 9.21
N PRO A 169 -15.56 9.41 9.89
CA PRO A 169 -14.20 9.35 9.34
C PRO A 169 -13.72 7.90 9.17
N TYR A 170 -13.31 7.55 7.94
CA TYR A 170 -12.77 6.25 7.55
C TYR A 170 -11.65 5.78 8.49
N GLY A 171 -11.96 4.82 9.37
CA GLY A 171 -11.00 4.15 10.23
C GLY A 171 -11.18 2.65 10.18
N ALA A 172 -10.08 1.92 10.04
CA ALA A 172 -10.08 0.47 10.23
C ALA A 172 -9.74 0.19 11.70
N PRO A 173 -10.70 -0.23 12.54
CA PRO A 173 -10.47 -0.39 13.99
C PRO A 173 -9.29 -1.33 14.28
N ASP A 174 -9.14 -2.37 13.44
CA ASP A 174 -8.05 -3.34 13.48
C ASP A 174 -6.66 -2.70 13.34
N ARG A 175 -6.57 -1.54 12.68
CA ARG A 175 -5.33 -0.80 12.40
C ARG A 175 -5.30 0.59 13.06
N THR A 176 -6.34 0.96 13.79
CA THR A 176 -6.38 2.19 14.58
C THR A 176 -5.45 2.03 15.79
N LEU A 177 -4.71 3.09 16.07
CA LEU A 177 -3.89 3.27 17.25
C LEU A 177 -4.17 4.66 17.82
N ARG A 178 -3.95 4.83 19.12
CA ARG A 178 -4.01 6.10 19.82
C ARG A 178 -2.60 6.50 20.24
N VAL A 179 -2.34 7.80 20.20
CA VAL A 179 -1.09 8.39 20.70
C VAL A 179 -1.45 9.29 21.87
N THR A 180 -0.91 8.98 23.04
CA THR A 180 -0.96 9.85 24.22
C THR A 180 0.31 10.67 24.23
N LEU A 181 0.19 12.00 24.29
CA LEU A 181 1.31 12.94 24.32
C LEU A 181 1.25 13.71 25.64
N ALA A 182 2.33 13.63 26.41
CA ALA A 182 2.57 14.47 27.58
C ALA A 182 3.69 15.46 27.26
N ARG A 183 3.47 16.74 27.52
CA ARG A 183 4.43 17.80 27.20
C ARG A 183 4.57 18.75 28.39
N GLN A 184 5.80 18.88 28.87
CA GLN A 184 6.14 19.90 29.85
C GLN A 184 6.18 21.27 29.19
N ARG A 185 5.63 22.30 29.84
CA ARG A 185 5.71 23.69 29.37
C ARG A 185 7.17 24.15 29.39
N ALA A 186 7.61 24.73 28.27
CA ALA A 186 9.01 25.10 28.05
C ALA A 186 10.03 23.97 28.34
N GLY A 187 9.64 22.71 28.14
CA GLY A 187 10.45 21.56 28.51
C GLY A 187 10.29 20.35 27.59
N PRO A 188 10.67 19.15 28.06
CA PRO A 188 10.63 17.96 27.25
C PRO A 188 9.22 17.40 27.05
N ALA A 189 9.08 16.48 26.10
CA ALA A 189 7.85 15.77 25.80
C ALA A 189 8.08 14.25 25.81
N ARG A 190 7.01 13.51 26.11
CA ARG A 190 6.94 12.04 26.00
C ARG A 190 5.66 11.62 25.31
N ALA A 191 5.73 10.56 24.52
CA ALA A 191 4.56 9.98 23.90
C ALA A 191 4.52 8.46 24.03
N TRP A 192 3.31 7.93 24.08
CA TRP A 192 3.02 6.51 24.11
C TRP A 192 2.02 6.16 23.03
N VAL A 193 2.16 4.96 22.47
CA VAL A 193 1.24 4.43 21.47
C VAL A 193 0.45 3.31 22.09
N ALA A 194 -0.87 3.29 21.93
CA ALA A 194 -1.73 2.26 22.54
C ALA A 194 -2.97 1.97 21.70
N LYS A 195 -3.76 0.99 22.15
CA LYS A 195 -5.09 0.71 21.59
C LYS A 195 -6.18 1.59 22.21
N GLN A 196 -6.04 1.99 23.47
CA GLN A 196 -6.91 2.95 24.15
C GLN A 196 -6.09 4.07 24.76
N GLU A 197 -6.71 5.24 24.94
CA GLU A 197 -6.04 6.46 25.44
C GLU A 197 -5.59 6.34 26.90
N HIS A 198 -6.27 5.53 27.71
CA HIS A 198 -5.97 5.35 29.12
C HIS A 198 -4.89 4.28 29.40
N HIS A 199 -4.56 3.42 28.43
CA HIS A 199 -3.53 2.39 28.61
C HIS A 199 -2.16 2.96 29.03
N PRO A 200 -1.72 4.14 28.55
CA PRO A 200 -0.44 4.73 28.97
C PRO A 200 -0.44 5.43 30.33
N ILE A 201 -1.55 5.42 31.10
CA ILE A 201 -1.58 6.08 32.41
C ILE A 201 -0.53 5.49 33.38
N PRO A 202 -0.40 4.16 33.57
CA PRO A 202 0.63 3.61 34.45
C PRO A 202 2.07 4.02 34.07
N PRO A 203 2.55 3.83 32.81
CA PRO A 203 3.90 4.26 32.45
C PRO A 203 4.08 5.78 32.37
N PHE A 204 2.99 6.57 32.39
CA PHE A 204 3.06 8.02 32.57
C PHE A 204 3.33 8.38 34.04
N ILE A 205 2.64 7.72 34.98
CA ILE A 205 2.82 7.91 36.43
C ILE A 205 4.27 7.60 36.85
N ASP A 206 4.88 6.56 36.28
CA ASP A 206 6.27 6.18 36.56
C ASP A 206 7.31 7.26 36.21
N VAL A 207 6.96 8.24 35.38
CA VAL A 207 7.92 9.19 34.78
C VAL A 207 7.57 10.65 35.06
N VAL A 208 6.53 10.90 35.85
CA VAL A 208 6.12 12.24 36.29
C VAL A 208 6.57 12.48 37.74
N ASP A 209 7.15 13.65 37.98
CA ASP A 209 7.48 14.10 39.33
C ASP A 209 6.19 14.22 40.18
N PRO A 210 6.13 13.67 41.40
CA PRO A 210 4.96 13.79 42.26
C PRO A 210 4.54 15.24 42.55
N ASN A 211 5.48 16.21 42.48
CA ASN A 211 5.19 17.62 42.69
C ASN A 211 4.71 18.35 41.42
N ALA A 212 4.62 17.67 40.28
CA ALA A 212 4.17 18.26 39.04
C ALA A 212 2.66 18.57 39.07
N VAL A 213 2.26 19.54 38.25
CA VAL A 213 0.86 19.88 37.97
C VAL A 213 0.54 19.44 36.55
N VAL A 214 -0.36 18.48 36.43
CA VAL A 214 -0.82 17.92 35.15
C VAL A 214 -2.12 18.59 34.73
N PHE A 215 -2.18 19.01 33.47
CA PHE A 215 -3.34 19.57 32.79
C PHE A 215 -3.83 18.56 31.76
N ALA A 216 -5.09 18.16 31.86
CA ALA A 216 -5.70 17.19 30.96
C ALA A 216 -7.10 17.61 30.51
N ASP A 217 -7.58 16.99 29.43
CA ASP A 217 -8.98 17.03 29.03
C ASP A 217 -9.83 16.04 29.85
N GLY A 218 -11.12 15.89 29.55
CA GLY A 218 -12.08 15.19 30.42
C GLY A 218 -11.90 13.67 30.58
N GLY A 219 -12.68 13.09 31.50
CA GLY A 219 -13.05 11.65 31.51
C GLY A 219 -12.02 10.67 32.10
N HIS A 220 -11.02 10.27 31.33
CA HIS A 220 -10.28 9.02 31.59
C HIS A 220 -8.96 9.19 32.36
N TRP A 221 -8.54 10.43 32.65
CA TRP A 221 -7.27 10.74 33.33
C TRP A 221 -7.32 10.73 34.86
N GLY A 222 -8.45 10.29 35.44
CA GLY A 222 -8.72 10.42 36.89
C GLY A 222 -7.66 9.81 37.80
N GLN A 223 -7.09 8.66 37.41
CA GLN A 223 -6.07 7.94 38.18
C GLN A 223 -4.79 8.76 38.42
N ILE A 224 -4.50 9.76 37.60
CA ILE A 224 -3.32 10.63 37.76
C ILE A 224 -3.38 11.41 39.09
N ARG A 225 -4.59 11.69 39.61
CA ARG A 225 -4.81 12.40 40.89
C ARG A 225 -4.24 11.68 42.11
N GLU A 226 -4.05 10.36 42.01
CA GLU A 226 -3.48 9.58 43.11
C GLU A 226 -1.98 9.82 43.28
N HIS A 227 -1.31 10.38 42.27
CA HIS A 227 0.14 10.57 42.25
C HIS A 227 0.58 12.05 42.21
N CYS A 228 -0.13 12.91 41.49
CA CYS A 228 0.23 14.33 41.35
C CYS A 228 -1.01 15.22 41.16
N ALA A 229 -0.81 16.54 41.25
CA ALA A 229 -1.90 17.50 41.10
C ALA A 229 -2.48 17.46 39.66
N LEU A 230 -3.78 17.17 39.52
CA LEU A 230 -4.44 17.12 38.21
C LEU A 230 -5.52 18.21 38.08
N LYS A 231 -5.29 19.15 37.16
CA LYS A 231 -6.26 20.13 36.70
C LYS A 231 -6.92 19.64 35.40
N ARG A 232 -8.25 19.69 35.33
CA ARG A 232 -9.02 19.20 34.17
C ARG A 232 -9.86 20.32 33.57
N VAL A 233 -9.85 20.41 32.24
CA VAL A 233 -10.78 21.25 31.48
C VAL A 233 -11.98 20.41 31.07
N ILE A 234 -13.17 20.79 31.54
CA ILE A 234 -14.43 20.17 31.09
C ILE A 234 -14.91 20.94 29.85
N HIS A 235 -14.62 20.39 28.66
CA HIS A 235 -14.90 21.03 27.37
C HIS A 235 -16.40 21.19 27.05
N ASP A 236 -17.29 20.53 27.81
CA ASP A 236 -18.74 20.73 27.70
C ASP A 236 -19.21 22.10 28.22
N HIS A 237 -18.41 22.77 29.06
CA HIS A 237 -18.74 24.06 29.66
C HIS A 237 -17.75 25.17 29.31
N HIS A 238 -16.48 24.84 29.02
CA HIS A 238 -15.45 25.83 28.73
C HIS A 238 -14.52 25.35 27.61
N PHE A 239 -14.38 26.15 26.54
CA PHE A 239 -13.34 25.96 25.51
C PHE A 239 -11.92 26.25 26.04
N TYR A 240 -11.82 27.03 27.12
CA TYR A 240 -10.57 27.47 27.73
C TYR A 240 -10.85 27.92 29.17
N THR A 241 -9.91 27.67 30.07
CA THR A 241 -9.79 28.40 31.35
C THR A 241 -8.37 28.94 31.46
N PRO A 242 -8.15 30.18 31.95
CA PRO A 242 -6.80 30.70 32.19
C PRO A 242 -5.91 29.81 33.06
N GLU A 243 -6.54 28.95 33.84
CA GLU A 243 -5.93 28.13 34.86
C GLU A 243 -5.68 26.68 34.42
N SER A 244 -6.20 26.23 33.27
CA SER A 244 -5.92 24.90 32.70
C SER A 244 -6.18 24.84 31.19
N CYS A 245 -5.18 24.40 30.42
CA CYS A 245 -5.27 24.20 28.97
C CYS A 245 -4.31 23.08 28.50
N THR A 246 -4.64 22.44 27.37
CA THR A 246 -3.87 21.35 26.72
C THR A 246 -3.31 21.76 25.34
N ASN A 247 -3.28 23.07 25.06
CA ASN A 247 -2.94 23.65 23.76
C ASN A 247 -1.56 23.21 23.24
N TRP A 248 -0.58 23.01 24.12
CA TRP A 248 0.76 22.59 23.70
C TRP A 248 0.78 21.12 23.28
N ALA A 249 -0.04 20.25 23.89
CA ALA A 249 -0.22 18.88 23.44
C ALA A 249 -0.96 18.83 22.10
N GLU A 250 -2.06 19.60 21.95
CA GLU A 250 -2.79 19.72 20.68
C GLU A 250 -1.91 20.23 19.53
N SER A 251 -1.06 21.23 19.80
CA SER A 251 -0.10 21.73 18.81
C SER A 251 0.87 20.64 18.34
N GLY A 252 1.29 19.75 19.25
CA GLY A 252 2.11 18.59 18.93
C GLY A 252 1.39 17.63 17.99
N PHE A 253 0.10 17.42 18.19
CA PHE A 253 -0.71 16.59 17.30
C PHE A 253 -0.89 17.17 15.89
N ARG A 254 -0.79 18.49 15.70
CA ARG A 254 -0.72 19.09 14.36
C ARG A 254 0.59 18.74 13.65
N VAL A 255 1.70 18.69 14.38
CA VAL A 255 3.01 18.26 13.83
C VAL A 255 2.96 16.78 13.42
N LEU A 256 2.34 15.92 14.25
CA LEU A 256 2.16 14.51 13.93
C LEU A 256 1.32 14.29 12.67
N GLU A 257 0.28 15.10 12.46
CA GLU A 257 -0.50 15.07 11.22
C GLU A 257 0.33 15.50 10.01
N GLY A 258 1.14 16.55 10.14
CA GLY A 258 2.11 16.94 9.11
C GLY A 258 3.07 15.80 8.75
N MET A 259 3.63 15.13 9.76
CA MET A 259 4.46 13.93 9.57
C MET A 259 3.71 12.82 8.82
N ARG A 260 2.43 12.59 9.13
CA ARG A 260 1.59 11.57 8.48
C ARG A 260 1.42 11.84 6.99
N MET A 261 1.31 13.11 6.60
CA MET A 261 1.19 13.54 5.20
C MET A 261 2.50 13.35 4.42
N ILE A 262 3.65 13.59 5.06
CA ILE A 262 4.98 13.47 4.45
C ILE A 262 5.39 12.00 4.30
N TYR A 263 5.40 11.26 5.40
CA TYR A 263 5.97 9.91 5.42
C TYR A 263 5.06 8.85 4.78
N ARG A 264 3.74 9.06 4.85
CA ARG A 264 2.67 8.12 4.46
C ARG A 264 2.79 6.76 5.18
N ARG A 265 1.66 6.20 5.63
CA ARG A 265 1.62 4.87 6.29
C ARG A 265 2.57 4.75 7.51
N ILE A 266 2.71 5.81 8.29
CA ILE A 266 3.39 5.77 9.59
C ILE A 266 2.63 4.89 10.60
N LEU A 267 1.31 4.79 10.41
CA LEU A 267 0.43 3.87 11.14
C LEU A 267 0.75 2.43 10.76
N GLY A 268 1.05 1.60 11.77
CA GLY A 268 1.52 0.24 11.59
C GLY A 268 2.79 0.02 12.43
N ASN A 269 3.83 -0.50 11.79
CA ASN A 269 5.01 -1.08 12.43
C ASN A 269 6.02 -0.09 13.05
N TYR A 270 5.79 1.22 12.92
CA TYR A 270 6.78 2.25 13.24
C TYR A 270 6.20 3.47 13.95
N LEU A 271 4.92 3.47 14.32
CA LEU A 271 4.27 4.66 14.87
C LEU A 271 5.02 5.17 16.10
N ASP A 272 5.45 4.25 16.97
CA ASP A 272 6.30 4.49 18.15
C ASP A 272 7.63 5.21 17.84
N LEU A 273 8.25 4.93 16.70
CA LEU A 273 9.46 5.63 16.27
C LEU A 273 9.15 7.03 15.72
N TYR A 274 7.99 7.22 15.10
CA TYR A 274 7.55 8.52 14.62
C TYR A 274 7.07 9.42 15.77
N THR A 275 6.46 8.86 16.82
CA THR A 275 6.14 9.60 18.05
C THR A 275 7.41 10.00 18.80
N ALA A 276 8.44 9.16 18.83
CA ALA A 276 9.76 9.55 19.35
C ALA A 276 10.40 10.70 18.56
N GLN A 277 10.22 10.72 17.23
CA GLN A 277 10.63 11.88 16.42
C GLN A 277 9.84 13.13 16.80
N LEU A 278 8.52 13.01 16.98
CA LEU A 278 7.66 14.11 17.41
C LEU A 278 8.12 14.69 18.75
N THR A 279 8.29 13.86 19.78
CA THR A 279 8.64 14.31 21.12
C THR A 279 10.04 14.90 21.17
N TRP A 280 10.99 14.37 20.39
CA TRP A 280 12.29 15.00 20.18
C TRP A 280 12.15 16.44 19.66
N ARG A 281 11.29 16.66 18.64
CA ARG A 281 11.06 18.00 18.09
C ARG A 281 10.47 18.95 19.09
N LEU A 282 9.47 18.51 19.84
CA LEU A 282 8.80 19.33 20.84
C LEU A 282 9.71 19.68 22.02
N SER A 283 10.69 18.82 22.32
CA SER A 283 11.66 19.03 23.41
C SER A 283 12.83 19.95 23.03
N HIS A 284 13.11 20.13 21.74
CA HIS A 284 14.27 20.89 21.25
C HIS A 284 13.84 22.11 20.42
N THR A 285 12.80 22.84 20.85
CA THR A 285 12.27 24.02 20.13
C THR A 285 12.95 25.34 20.51
N ALA A 286 13.60 25.42 21.68
CA ALA A 286 14.15 26.67 22.20
C ALA A 286 15.56 27.00 21.65
N GLY A 287 16.31 25.99 21.18
CA GLY A 287 17.66 26.15 20.64
C GLY A 287 17.68 26.36 19.13
N GLY A 288 18.79 26.91 18.63
CA GLY A 288 19.01 27.09 17.20
C GLY A 288 19.21 25.75 16.45
N PRO A 289 19.29 25.77 15.11
CA PRO A 289 19.59 24.59 14.31
C PRO A 289 20.89 23.87 14.75
N ASP A 290 21.90 24.64 15.17
CA ASP A 290 23.17 24.15 15.72
C ASP A 290 22.99 23.36 17.00
N ASP A 291 22.27 23.90 17.98
CA ASP A 291 22.01 23.21 19.24
C ASP A 291 21.24 21.91 19.02
N SER A 292 20.24 21.93 18.12
CA SER A 292 19.46 20.74 17.78
C SER A 292 20.31 19.67 17.08
N PHE A 293 21.21 20.09 16.18
CA PHE A 293 22.13 19.18 15.50
C PHE A 293 23.15 18.57 16.47
N ALA A 294 23.71 19.40 17.36
CA ALA A 294 24.64 19.00 18.39
C ALA A 294 23.99 17.98 19.35
N ALA A 295 22.78 18.28 19.82
CA ALA A 295 21.99 17.39 20.67
C ALA A 295 21.69 16.05 19.97
N LEU A 296 21.33 16.11 18.68
CA LEU A 296 21.06 14.91 17.88
C LEU A 296 22.31 14.04 17.70
N LEU A 297 23.43 14.63 17.29
CA LEU A 297 24.68 13.92 17.10
C LEU A 297 25.17 13.33 18.43
N GLY A 298 25.14 14.12 19.51
CA GLY A 298 25.48 13.65 20.86
C GLY A 298 24.62 12.47 21.31
N THR A 299 23.31 12.55 21.12
CA THR A 299 22.37 11.45 21.43
C THR A 299 22.67 10.20 20.61
N MET A 300 23.04 10.36 19.34
CA MET A 300 23.46 9.23 18.51
C MET A 300 24.85 8.70 18.85
N MET A 301 25.66 9.39 19.67
CA MET A 301 26.94 8.89 20.18
C MET A 301 26.81 8.11 21.49
N THR A 302 25.64 8.16 22.13
CA THR A 302 25.38 7.37 23.34
C THR A 302 25.62 5.89 23.07
N PRO A 303 26.31 5.16 23.98
CA PRO A 303 26.56 3.74 23.82
C PRO A 303 25.27 2.93 23.63
N GLY A 304 25.24 2.07 22.63
CA GLY A 304 24.11 1.22 22.30
C GLY A 304 24.01 0.94 20.81
N ARG A 305 23.99 -0.34 20.43
CA ARG A 305 23.74 -0.71 19.03
C ARG A 305 22.27 -0.48 18.70
N SER A 306 21.99 0.22 17.60
CA SER A 306 20.61 0.44 17.17
C SER A 306 19.88 -0.88 16.84
N PRO A 307 18.61 -1.04 17.26
CA PRO A 307 17.75 -2.18 16.89
C PRO A 307 17.57 -2.35 15.37
N MET A 308 17.77 -1.28 14.59
CA MET A 308 17.68 -1.29 13.14
C MET A 308 18.92 -1.91 12.45
N ALA A 309 19.95 -2.30 13.21
CA ALA A 309 21.12 -2.98 12.66
C ALA A 309 20.72 -4.31 11.99
N GLY A 310 21.10 -4.46 10.72
CA GLY A 310 20.77 -5.66 9.94
C GLY A 310 19.29 -5.81 9.56
N TYR A 311 18.46 -4.78 9.71
CA TYR A 311 17.01 -4.83 9.50
C TYR A 311 16.60 -5.54 8.18
N PHE A 312 17.19 -5.17 7.05
CA PHE A 312 16.88 -5.80 5.76
C PHE A 312 17.51 -7.19 5.55
N LEU A 313 18.54 -7.55 6.31
CA LEU A 313 19.14 -8.89 6.28
C LEU A 313 18.26 -9.88 7.06
N LYS A 314 17.79 -9.49 8.25
CA LYS A 314 16.84 -10.27 9.06
C LYS A 314 15.61 -10.65 8.24
N LYS A 315 15.06 -9.68 7.49
CA LYS A 315 13.91 -9.93 6.60
C LYS A 315 14.21 -10.93 5.47
N LYS A 316 15.42 -10.92 4.91
CA LYS A 316 15.81 -11.87 3.85
C LYS A 316 15.93 -13.30 4.38
N ALA A 317 16.38 -13.46 5.63
CA ALA A 317 16.51 -14.75 6.30
C ALA A 317 15.18 -15.30 6.85
N GLY A 318 14.03 -14.91 6.28
CA GLY A 318 12.71 -15.32 6.76
C GLY A 318 12.18 -14.56 7.98
N GLY A 319 12.94 -13.59 8.51
CA GLY A 319 12.51 -12.79 9.65
C GLY A 319 11.32 -11.85 9.34
N SER A 320 10.54 -11.54 10.37
CA SER A 320 9.39 -10.63 10.27
C SER A 320 9.84 -9.17 10.13
N LYS A 321 8.92 -8.32 9.64
CA LYS A 321 9.12 -6.87 9.77
C LYS A 321 9.11 -6.50 11.26
N ARG A 322 9.82 -5.43 11.62
CA ARG A 322 9.72 -4.79 12.94
C ARG A 322 8.24 -4.68 13.36
N ARG A 323 7.96 -4.94 14.63
CA ARG A 323 6.66 -4.71 15.27
C ARG A 323 6.68 -3.36 15.99
N CYS A 324 5.56 -2.66 16.01
CA CYS A 324 5.42 -1.40 16.76
C CYS A 324 5.34 -1.75 18.24
N GLU A 325 6.11 -1.07 19.08
CA GLU A 325 5.89 -1.14 20.52
C GLU A 325 4.63 -0.34 20.86
N ILE A 326 3.70 -0.94 21.59
CA ILE A 326 2.49 -0.28 22.09
C ILE A 326 2.27 -0.61 23.56
N ILE A 327 1.56 0.23 24.29
CA ILE A 327 1.16 -0.03 25.68
C ILE A 327 -0.15 -0.82 25.71
N ASN A 328 -0.13 -1.96 26.42
CA ASN A 328 -1.30 -2.80 26.63
C ASN A 328 -2.19 -2.25 27.76
N GLN A 329 -3.29 -2.93 28.07
CA GLN A 329 -4.24 -2.52 29.11
C GLN A 329 -3.62 -2.50 30.52
N ASP A 330 -2.56 -3.27 30.75
CA ASP A 330 -1.86 -3.39 32.03
C ASP A 330 -0.74 -2.35 32.18
N GLY A 331 -0.60 -1.41 31.23
CA GLY A 331 0.48 -0.42 31.22
C GLY A 331 1.83 -0.94 30.72
N ALA A 332 1.92 -2.20 30.28
CA ALA A 332 3.16 -2.83 29.84
C ALA A 332 3.41 -2.66 28.33
N PRO A 333 4.68 -2.48 27.91
CA PRO A 333 5.04 -2.44 26.49
C PRO A 333 4.94 -3.82 25.84
N ILE A 334 4.20 -3.92 24.73
CA ILE A 334 4.05 -5.12 23.92
C ILE A 334 4.37 -4.85 22.45
N GLU A 335 4.78 -5.89 21.72
CA GLU A 335 5.01 -5.80 20.28
C GLU A 335 3.72 -6.05 19.46
N TRP A 336 3.29 -5.07 18.68
CA TRP A 336 2.08 -5.12 17.86
C TRP A 336 2.38 -5.03 16.36
N SER A 337 1.52 -5.64 15.54
CA SER A 337 1.52 -5.48 14.09
C SER A 337 0.10 -5.42 13.54
N PRO A 338 -0.12 -4.68 12.44
CA PRO A 338 -1.40 -4.66 11.77
C PRO A 338 -1.73 -6.05 11.20
N PRO A 339 -3.00 -6.47 11.23
CA PRO A 339 -3.42 -7.74 10.65
C PRO A 339 -3.05 -7.85 9.16
N SER A 340 -2.62 -9.04 8.76
CA SER A 340 -2.29 -9.39 7.39
C SER A 340 -3.51 -9.29 6.46
N ALA A 341 -3.27 -9.34 5.15
CA ALA A 341 -4.37 -9.37 4.18
C ALA A 341 -5.25 -10.63 4.32
N GLU A 342 -4.64 -11.75 4.71
CA GLU A 342 -5.32 -13.03 4.86
C GLU A 342 -6.18 -13.08 6.13
N GLU A 343 -5.64 -12.65 7.27
CA GLU A 343 -6.39 -12.52 8.52
C GLU A 343 -7.61 -11.60 8.34
N ARG A 344 -7.43 -10.47 7.64
CA ARG A 344 -8.55 -9.58 7.31
C ARG A 344 -9.56 -10.22 6.37
N ARG A 345 -9.11 -11.02 5.40
CA ARG A 345 -10.01 -11.74 4.48
C ARG A 345 -10.84 -12.78 5.24
N ARG A 346 -10.22 -13.50 6.17
CA ARG A 346 -10.88 -14.47 7.05
C ARG A 346 -11.90 -13.79 7.96
N ALA A 347 -11.50 -12.74 8.68
CA ALA A 347 -12.40 -11.97 9.54
C ALA A 347 -13.61 -11.41 8.78
N ARG A 348 -13.41 -10.89 7.56
CA ARG A 348 -14.51 -10.44 6.69
C ARG A 348 -15.45 -11.56 6.28
N LYS A 349 -14.92 -12.76 6.01
CA LYS A 349 -15.71 -13.93 5.63
C LYS A 349 -16.56 -14.42 6.81
N GLU A 350 -16.00 -14.42 8.01
CA GLU A 350 -16.70 -14.77 9.25
C GLU A 350 -17.81 -13.74 9.55
N ALA A 351 -17.52 -12.44 9.45
CA ALA A 351 -18.52 -11.39 9.63
C ALA A 351 -19.69 -11.48 8.64
N LYS A 352 -19.41 -11.76 7.35
CA LYS A 352 -20.47 -11.97 6.34
C LYS A 352 -21.33 -13.20 6.60
N ARG A 353 -20.74 -14.29 7.12
CA ARG A 353 -21.49 -15.48 7.52
C ARG A 353 -22.44 -15.18 8.66
N ALA A 354 -22.00 -14.38 9.63
CA ALA A 354 -22.82 -13.97 10.77
C ALA A 354 -23.96 -13.03 10.38
N SER A 355 -23.78 -12.17 9.37
CA SER A 355 -24.78 -11.17 8.96
C SER A 355 -25.85 -11.68 7.99
N GLY A 356 -25.78 -12.94 7.54
CA GLY A 356 -26.76 -13.50 6.58
C GLY A 356 -26.81 -12.82 5.21
N GLU A 357 -25.83 -11.96 4.88
CA GLU A 357 -25.82 -11.21 3.62
C GLU A 357 -25.61 -12.18 2.43
N ALA A 358 -26.51 -12.14 1.44
CA ALA A 358 -26.42 -12.99 0.26
C ALA A 358 -25.10 -12.74 -0.49
N GLU A 359 -24.31 -13.80 -0.69
CA GLU A 359 -23.09 -13.70 -1.48
C GLU A 359 -23.44 -13.42 -2.94
N THR A 360 -22.83 -12.38 -3.51
CA THR A 360 -22.72 -12.22 -4.96
C THR A 360 -22.20 -13.54 -5.57
N PRO A 361 -22.65 -13.92 -6.79
CA PRO A 361 -22.37 -15.23 -7.36
C PRO A 361 -20.89 -15.63 -7.22
N ARG A 362 -20.63 -16.66 -6.41
CA ARG A 362 -19.28 -17.11 -6.11
C ARG A 362 -18.60 -17.56 -7.40
N VAL A 363 -17.33 -17.19 -7.57
CA VAL A 363 -16.38 -17.89 -8.46
C VAL A 363 -16.39 -19.41 -8.18
N ALA A 364 -16.79 -19.85 -6.98
CA ALA A 364 -16.94 -21.25 -6.61
C ALA A 364 -17.93 -22.03 -7.50
N ASP A 365 -19.03 -21.41 -7.95
CA ASP A 365 -19.98 -22.08 -8.85
C ASP A 365 -19.38 -22.23 -10.24
N ALA A 366 -18.68 -21.21 -10.75
CA ALA A 366 -17.92 -21.30 -12.01
C ALA A 366 -16.79 -22.34 -11.95
N ARG A 367 -16.14 -22.49 -10.80
CA ARG A 367 -15.14 -23.53 -10.54
C ARG A 367 -15.74 -24.93 -10.39
N SER A 368 -17.04 -25.06 -10.16
CA SER A 368 -17.69 -26.36 -9.92
C SER A 368 -18.02 -27.04 -11.24
N ALA A 369 -17.55 -28.27 -11.44
CA ALA A 369 -17.84 -29.06 -12.63
C ALA A 369 -19.34 -29.27 -12.87
N LYS A 370 -20.15 -29.33 -11.79
CA LYS A 370 -21.59 -29.57 -11.86
C LYS A 370 -22.44 -28.30 -11.92
N ARG A 371 -21.95 -27.17 -11.39
CA ARG A 371 -22.78 -25.98 -11.13
C ARG A 371 -22.44 -24.75 -11.97
N TRP A 372 -21.40 -24.81 -12.80
CA TRP A 372 -20.94 -23.64 -13.58
C TRP A 372 -22.00 -23.09 -14.56
N ARG A 373 -22.92 -23.95 -15.02
CA ARG A 373 -24.05 -23.59 -15.89
C ARG A 373 -25.25 -22.98 -15.15
N LYS A 374 -25.27 -23.01 -13.81
CA LYS A 374 -26.42 -22.53 -13.03
C LYS A 374 -26.55 -21.00 -13.11
N GLY A 375 -27.77 -20.51 -13.29
CA GLY A 375 -28.09 -19.08 -13.29
C GLY A 375 -27.74 -18.35 -14.59
N PHE A 376 -27.73 -19.08 -15.72
CA PHE A 376 -27.76 -18.47 -17.04
C PHE A 376 -29.21 -18.25 -17.46
N GLU A 377 -29.49 -17.06 -17.98
CA GLU A 377 -30.73 -16.71 -18.66
C GLU A 377 -30.52 -16.82 -20.17
N PHE A 378 -31.59 -17.10 -20.91
CA PHE A 378 -31.54 -17.31 -22.36
C PHE A 378 -32.54 -16.40 -23.06
N MET A 379 -32.13 -15.86 -24.21
CA MET A 379 -32.93 -14.97 -25.05
C MET A 379 -32.52 -15.19 -26.51
N SER A 380 -33.47 -15.16 -27.44
CA SER A 380 -33.14 -15.23 -28.86
C SER A 380 -32.42 -13.96 -29.33
N ALA A 381 -31.59 -14.07 -30.37
CA ALA A 381 -30.98 -12.90 -30.97
C ALA A 381 -32.03 -11.95 -31.56
N GLY A 382 -33.12 -12.48 -32.13
CA GLY A 382 -34.24 -11.66 -32.60
C GLY A 382 -34.84 -10.77 -31.51
N GLU A 383 -35.19 -11.35 -30.35
CA GLU A 383 -35.71 -10.58 -29.20
C GLU A 383 -34.72 -9.49 -28.73
N PHE A 384 -33.42 -9.79 -28.73
CA PHE A 384 -32.40 -8.81 -28.37
C PHE A 384 -32.26 -7.70 -29.43
N MET A 385 -32.34 -8.05 -30.71
CA MET A 385 -32.19 -7.09 -31.82
C MET A 385 -33.38 -6.13 -31.89
N ASP A 386 -34.59 -6.61 -31.56
CA ASP A 386 -35.81 -5.80 -31.54
C ASP A 386 -35.86 -4.85 -30.34
N ASP A 387 -35.40 -5.31 -29.17
CA ASP A 387 -35.26 -4.45 -27.98
C ASP A 387 -33.98 -4.75 -27.18
N PRO A 388 -32.83 -4.13 -27.55
CA PRO A 388 -31.57 -4.33 -26.84
C PRO A 388 -31.61 -3.89 -25.38
N LYS A 389 -32.62 -3.10 -24.96
CA LYS A 389 -32.72 -2.63 -23.58
C LYS A 389 -33.11 -3.75 -22.62
N ARG A 390 -33.71 -4.85 -23.10
CA ARG A 390 -34.00 -6.05 -22.30
C ARG A 390 -32.74 -6.68 -21.71
N MET A 391 -31.60 -6.56 -22.41
CA MET A 391 -30.31 -6.99 -21.88
C MET A 391 -29.81 -5.98 -20.83
N PRO A 392 -29.42 -6.42 -19.62
CA PRO A 392 -28.93 -5.51 -18.59
C PRO A 392 -27.63 -4.81 -19.02
N LEU A 393 -27.54 -3.50 -18.72
CA LEU A 393 -26.29 -2.74 -18.81
C LEU A 393 -25.43 -3.06 -17.58
N SER A 394 -24.90 -4.27 -17.53
CA SER A 394 -24.18 -4.80 -16.37
C SER A 394 -23.01 -5.69 -16.78
N PRO A 395 -22.00 -5.85 -15.89
CA PRO A 395 -20.92 -6.79 -16.12
C PRO A 395 -21.42 -8.22 -16.07
N GLY A 396 -20.89 -9.07 -16.94
CA GLY A 396 -21.29 -10.47 -16.99
C GLY A 396 -20.54 -11.29 -18.02
N VAL A 397 -20.93 -12.55 -18.09
CA VAL A 397 -20.48 -13.50 -19.12
C VAL A 397 -21.64 -13.88 -20.01
N TYR A 398 -21.35 -14.23 -21.26
CA TYR A 398 -22.33 -14.68 -22.22
C TYR A 398 -21.78 -15.81 -23.08
N GLY A 399 -22.69 -16.61 -23.63
CA GLY A 399 -22.44 -17.58 -24.68
C GLY A 399 -23.36 -17.28 -25.87
N LEU A 400 -22.83 -17.43 -27.08
CA LEU A 400 -23.61 -17.39 -28.32
C LEU A 400 -23.76 -18.83 -28.81
N PHE A 401 -25.01 -19.29 -28.89
CA PHE A 401 -25.36 -20.65 -29.27
C PHE A 401 -26.00 -20.62 -30.65
N LEU A 402 -25.53 -21.50 -31.53
CA LEU A 402 -25.98 -21.60 -32.92
C LEU A 402 -26.91 -22.80 -33.06
N ARG A 403 -28.05 -22.62 -33.70
CA ARG A 403 -28.98 -23.72 -34.03
C ARG A 403 -28.32 -24.70 -34.99
N SER A 404 -27.70 -24.20 -36.06
CA SER A 404 -26.90 -24.99 -37.01
C SER A 404 -25.45 -25.23 -36.56
N GLY A 405 -25.13 -25.05 -35.27
CA GLY A 405 -23.75 -25.06 -34.77
C GLY A 405 -22.98 -26.33 -35.08
N GLU A 406 -23.59 -27.50 -34.92
CA GLU A 406 -22.96 -28.78 -35.27
C GLU A 406 -22.56 -28.85 -36.75
N ARG A 407 -23.51 -28.53 -37.65
CA ARG A 407 -23.28 -28.50 -39.10
C ARG A 407 -22.18 -27.49 -39.45
N LEU A 408 -22.26 -26.26 -38.94
CA LEU A 408 -21.30 -25.21 -39.26
C LEU A 408 -19.89 -25.49 -38.77
N PHE A 409 -19.75 -26.04 -37.57
CA PHE A 409 -18.43 -26.37 -37.04
C PHE A 409 -17.82 -27.53 -37.81
N ASN A 410 -18.60 -28.55 -38.18
CA ASN A 410 -18.11 -29.66 -39.00
C ASN A 410 -17.67 -29.18 -40.39
N LEU A 411 -18.42 -28.29 -41.04
CA LEU A 411 -18.03 -27.65 -42.32
C LEU A 411 -16.72 -26.86 -42.20
N ALA A 412 -16.46 -26.28 -41.03
CA ALA A 412 -15.21 -25.58 -40.75
C ALA A 412 -14.03 -26.51 -40.40
N GLY A 413 -14.24 -27.83 -40.34
CA GLY A 413 -13.23 -28.81 -39.93
C GLY A 413 -13.05 -28.95 -38.42
N TYR A 414 -14.08 -28.62 -37.62
CA TYR A 414 -14.08 -28.87 -36.17
C TYR A 414 -14.42 -30.33 -35.89
N PHE A 415 -13.62 -30.97 -35.04
CA PHE A 415 -13.91 -32.29 -34.49
C PHE A 415 -14.07 -32.17 -32.97
N PRO A 416 -15.19 -32.66 -32.39
CA PRO A 416 -15.43 -32.59 -30.96
C PRO A 416 -14.35 -33.32 -30.15
N ASP A 417 -13.84 -32.66 -29.09
CA ASP A 417 -12.96 -33.28 -28.10
C ASP A 417 -13.82 -33.86 -26.96
N PRO A 418 -13.80 -35.19 -26.72
CA PRO A 418 -14.55 -35.80 -25.63
C PRO A 418 -14.19 -35.26 -24.23
N GLN A 419 -12.97 -34.76 -24.03
CA GLN A 419 -12.53 -34.19 -22.76
C GLN A 419 -13.01 -32.75 -22.56
N LEU A 420 -13.41 -32.08 -23.65
CA LEU A 420 -13.85 -30.69 -23.63
C LEU A 420 -15.07 -30.49 -24.54
N PRO A 421 -16.24 -31.05 -24.17
CA PRO A 421 -17.43 -31.01 -25.02
C PRO A 421 -17.95 -29.58 -25.23
N ALA A 422 -18.63 -29.36 -26.36
CA ALA A 422 -19.40 -28.14 -26.55
C ALA A 422 -20.57 -28.08 -25.54
N TRP A 423 -20.94 -26.87 -25.15
CA TRP A 423 -22.07 -26.66 -24.26
C TRP A 423 -23.34 -26.51 -25.08
N ASP A 424 -24.25 -27.47 -25.00
CA ASP A 424 -25.53 -27.41 -25.69
C ASP A 424 -26.64 -26.88 -24.77
N HIS A 425 -27.58 -26.16 -25.37
CA HIS A 425 -28.85 -25.73 -24.77
C HIS A 425 -29.96 -26.14 -25.74
N GLY A 426 -30.70 -27.21 -25.43
CA GLY A 426 -31.67 -27.78 -26.37
C GLY A 426 -31.00 -28.16 -27.70
N VAL A 427 -31.50 -27.63 -28.81
CA VAL A 427 -30.94 -27.83 -30.16
C VAL A 427 -29.80 -26.86 -30.51
N TRP A 428 -29.49 -25.90 -29.64
CA TRP A 428 -28.48 -24.88 -29.90
C TRP A 428 -27.14 -25.26 -29.28
N ARG A 429 -26.07 -25.22 -30.08
CA ARG A 429 -24.70 -25.55 -29.65
C ARG A 429 -23.86 -24.30 -29.42
N ASN A 430 -23.19 -24.20 -28.28
CA ASN A 430 -22.35 -23.04 -27.97
C ASN A 430 -21.15 -22.95 -28.93
N GLY A 431 -21.11 -21.84 -29.68
CA GLY A 431 -20.00 -21.50 -30.56
C GLY A 431 -18.99 -20.56 -29.94
N TYR A 432 -19.46 -19.64 -29.09
CA TYR A 432 -18.64 -18.55 -28.58
C TYR A 432 -18.98 -18.27 -27.13
N VAL A 433 -17.97 -18.00 -26.32
CA VAL A 433 -18.12 -17.50 -24.94
C VAL A 433 -17.41 -16.16 -24.86
N GLY A 434 -17.99 -15.20 -24.16
CA GLY A 434 -17.37 -13.91 -23.94
C GLY A 434 -17.69 -13.34 -22.58
N GLU A 435 -16.92 -12.33 -22.23
CA GLU A 435 -17.13 -11.48 -21.08
C GLU A 435 -17.39 -10.03 -21.52
N SER A 436 -18.01 -9.24 -20.65
CA SER A 436 -17.97 -7.78 -20.79
C SER A 436 -18.25 -7.09 -19.45
N TYR A 437 -17.79 -5.84 -19.33
CA TYR A 437 -18.28 -4.89 -18.33
C TYR A 437 -19.72 -4.40 -18.62
N SER A 438 -20.15 -4.53 -19.88
CA SER A 438 -21.49 -4.21 -20.35
C SER A 438 -21.94 -5.30 -21.32
N LEU A 439 -22.78 -6.23 -20.83
CA LEU A 439 -23.36 -7.30 -21.65
C LEU A 439 -24.08 -6.74 -22.87
N ARG A 440 -24.94 -5.73 -22.67
CA ARG A 440 -25.69 -5.07 -23.74
C ARG A 440 -24.80 -4.53 -24.86
N GLU A 441 -23.78 -3.74 -24.55
CA GLU A 441 -22.91 -3.14 -25.56
C GLU A 441 -22.11 -4.20 -26.32
N ARG A 442 -21.62 -5.22 -25.61
CA ARG A 442 -20.82 -6.27 -26.23
C ARG A 442 -21.66 -7.18 -27.13
N LEU A 443 -22.87 -7.54 -26.71
CA LEU A 443 -23.81 -8.29 -27.52
C LEU A 443 -24.32 -7.46 -28.70
N ALA A 444 -24.55 -6.15 -28.53
CA ALA A 444 -24.86 -5.25 -29.64
C ALA A 444 -23.73 -5.23 -30.68
N ALA A 445 -22.46 -5.18 -30.26
CA ALA A 445 -21.35 -5.28 -31.21
C ALA A 445 -21.33 -6.62 -31.98
N HIS A 446 -21.82 -7.70 -31.38
CA HIS A 446 -21.90 -9.01 -32.03
C HIS A 446 -23.13 -9.18 -32.94
N LEU A 447 -24.28 -8.64 -32.57
CA LEU A 447 -25.57 -8.91 -33.23
C LEU A 447 -26.05 -7.76 -34.13
N LEU A 448 -25.72 -6.52 -33.79
CA LEU A 448 -26.11 -5.30 -34.51
C LEU A 448 -24.92 -4.54 -35.12
N GLY A 449 -23.69 -4.93 -34.77
CA GLY A 449 -22.47 -4.25 -35.18
C GLY A 449 -21.99 -4.61 -36.57
N SER A 450 -20.70 -4.45 -36.82
CA SER A 450 -20.04 -4.90 -38.04
C SER A 450 -19.05 -6.03 -37.76
N MET A 451 -18.55 -6.68 -38.81
CA MET A 451 -17.45 -7.63 -38.71
C MET A 451 -16.20 -7.05 -38.02
N GLY A 452 -15.94 -5.74 -38.17
CA GLY A 452 -14.81 -5.07 -37.51
C GLY A 452 -14.89 -5.10 -35.98
N ASP A 453 -16.10 -5.13 -35.43
CA ASP A 453 -16.37 -5.00 -33.99
C ASP A 453 -16.51 -6.36 -33.27
N SER A 454 -16.56 -7.45 -34.05
CA SER A 454 -16.99 -8.77 -33.58
C SER A 454 -16.14 -9.91 -34.16
N PRO A 455 -15.22 -10.50 -33.35
CA PRO A 455 -14.50 -11.72 -33.73
C PRO A 455 -15.43 -12.89 -34.03
N PHE A 456 -16.58 -12.94 -33.37
CA PHE A 456 -17.62 -13.93 -33.64
C PHE A 456 -18.12 -13.81 -35.10
N ARG A 457 -18.46 -12.60 -35.55
CA ARG A 457 -18.92 -12.35 -36.93
C ARG A 457 -17.83 -12.67 -37.95
N GLN A 458 -16.58 -12.32 -37.67
CA GLN A 458 -15.44 -12.69 -38.50
C GLN A 458 -15.35 -14.21 -38.71
N SER A 459 -15.60 -14.99 -37.67
CA SER A 459 -15.66 -16.44 -37.77
C SER A 459 -16.81 -16.95 -38.61
N ILE A 460 -18.03 -16.45 -38.36
CA ILE A 460 -19.21 -16.89 -39.10
C ILE A 460 -19.04 -16.59 -40.60
N PHE A 461 -18.66 -15.35 -40.96
CA PHE A 461 -18.38 -14.99 -42.35
C PHE A 461 -17.34 -15.90 -43.01
N ALA A 462 -16.20 -16.14 -42.34
CA ALA A 462 -15.15 -16.97 -42.89
C ALA A 462 -15.59 -18.44 -43.10
N ILE A 463 -16.40 -18.98 -42.19
CA ILE A 463 -16.92 -20.35 -42.29
C ILE A 463 -17.90 -20.45 -43.45
N HIS A 464 -18.90 -19.57 -43.53
CA HIS A 464 -19.89 -19.59 -44.62
C HIS A 464 -19.26 -19.37 -45.99
N TRP A 465 -18.22 -18.53 -46.07
CA TRP A 465 -17.47 -18.28 -47.31
C TRP A 465 -16.71 -19.53 -47.77
N VAL A 466 -15.92 -20.17 -46.89
CA VAL A 466 -15.17 -21.37 -47.28
C VAL A 466 -16.08 -22.57 -47.54
N ALA A 467 -17.16 -22.70 -46.78
CA ALA A 467 -18.12 -23.79 -46.94
C ALA A 467 -19.10 -23.57 -48.12
N GLY A 468 -19.09 -22.41 -48.78
CA GLY A 468 -19.92 -22.14 -49.95
C GLY A 468 -21.43 -22.25 -49.69
N THR A 469 -21.87 -22.02 -48.45
CA THR A 469 -23.26 -22.31 -48.03
C THR A 469 -24.33 -21.49 -48.73
N GLY A 470 -23.98 -20.32 -49.30
CA GLY A 470 -24.92 -19.36 -49.89
C GLY A 470 -25.81 -18.61 -48.89
N GLU A 471 -25.83 -18.99 -47.61
CA GLU A 471 -26.73 -18.43 -46.59
C GLU A 471 -26.48 -16.93 -46.28
N LEU A 472 -25.28 -16.43 -46.59
CA LEU A 472 -24.91 -15.02 -46.40
C LEU A 472 -24.84 -14.21 -47.70
N GLY A 473 -25.39 -14.74 -48.80
CA GLY A 473 -25.38 -14.11 -50.12
C GLY A 473 -24.01 -14.15 -50.81
N ASP A 474 -23.82 -13.29 -51.83
CA ASP A 474 -22.65 -13.32 -52.73
C ASP A 474 -21.40 -12.60 -52.19
N LEU A 475 -21.50 -12.04 -50.98
CA LEU A 475 -20.43 -11.34 -50.26
C LEU A 475 -19.75 -10.18 -51.01
N LYS A 476 -20.32 -9.68 -52.12
CA LYS A 476 -19.72 -8.61 -52.93
C LYS A 476 -19.87 -7.24 -52.30
N SER A 477 -21.05 -6.95 -51.76
CA SER A 477 -21.33 -5.70 -51.04
C SER A 477 -21.24 -5.91 -49.54
N ARG A 478 -20.44 -5.08 -48.87
CA ARG A 478 -20.37 -5.06 -47.40
C ARG A 478 -21.74 -4.86 -46.76
N GLN A 479 -22.52 -3.89 -47.26
CA GLN A 479 -23.83 -3.58 -46.69
C GLN A 479 -24.80 -4.76 -46.82
N ALA A 480 -24.85 -5.38 -48.00
CA ALA A 480 -25.70 -6.55 -48.24
C ALA A 480 -25.27 -7.76 -47.39
N SER A 481 -23.95 -8.00 -47.29
CA SER A 481 -23.39 -9.09 -46.48
C SER A 481 -23.68 -8.92 -45.00
N GLU A 482 -23.55 -7.70 -44.47
CA GLU A 482 -23.84 -7.38 -43.08
C GLU A 482 -25.35 -7.45 -42.77
N ALA A 483 -26.20 -7.10 -43.74
CA ALA A 483 -27.65 -7.27 -43.63
C ALA A 483 -28.06 -8.75 -43.65
N ALA A 484 -27.50 -9.56 -44.57
CA ALA A 484 -27.71 -11.00 -44.60
C ALA A 484 -27.23 -11.67 -43.31
N MET A 485 -26.08 -11.24 -42.76
CA MET A 485 -25.60 -11.68 -41.45
C MET A 485 -26.58 -11.33 -40.33
N ASN A 486 -27.15 -10.13 -40.31
CA ASN A 486 -28.13 -9.74 -39.30
C ASN A 486 -29.38 -10.64 -39.34
N GLU A 487 -29.90 -10.90 -40.53
CA GLU A 487 -31.08 -11.76 -40.71
C GLU A 487 -30.78 -13.21 -40.33
N TRP A 488 -29.62 -13.72 -40.74
CA TRP A 488 -29.16 -15.05 -40.35
C TRP A 488 -29.02 -15.18 -38.83
N LEU A 489 -28.36 -14.21 -38.17
CA LEU A 489 -28.17 -14.21 -36.72
C LEU A 489 -29.50 -14.22 -35.96
N ARG A 490 -30.51 -13.48 -36.45
CA ARG A 490 -31.85 -13.39 -35.86
C ARG A 490 -32.51 -14.76 -35.70
N GLY A 491 -32.40 -15.62 -36.72
CA GLY A 491 -32.99 -16.97 -36.71
C GLY A 491 -32.11 -18.06 -36.10
N GLU A 492 -30.78 -17.87 -36.13
CA GLU A 492 -29.82 -18.93 -35.79
C GLU A 492 -29.23 -18.84 -34.39
N VAL A 493 -29.28 -17.67 -33.75
CA VAL A 493 -28.56 -17.44 -32.49
C VAL A 493 -29.49 -17.31 -31.28
N VAL A 494 -29.13 -18.04 -30.22
CA VAL A 494 -29.62 -17.81 -28.85
C VAL A 494 -28.46 -17.32 -27.98
N ILE A 495 -28.74 -16.30 -27.18
CA ILE A 495 -27.81 -15.70 -26.23
C ILE A 495 -28.08 -16.34 -24.87
N GLY A 496 -27.08 -17.02 -24.31
CA GLY A 496 -27.09 -17.39 -22.89
C GLY A 496 -26.25 -16.39 -22.10
N TYR A 497 -26.79 -15.67 -21.13
CA TYR A 497 -26.03 -14.68 -20.35
C TYR A 497 -26.18 -14.85 -18.85
N LYS A 498 -25.19 -14.34 -18.11
CA LYS A 498 -25.17 -14.32 -16.66
C LYS A 498 -24.50 -13.06 -16.12
N VAL A 499 -25.27 -12.24 -15.41
CA VAL A 499 -24.78 -11.03 -14.75
C VAL A 499 -23.86 -11.43 -13.58
N CYS A 500 -22.63 -10.92 -13.57
CA CYS A 500 -21.69 -11.14 -12.48
C CYS A 500 -20.54 -10.11 -12.42
N GLY A 501 -20.16 -9.71 -11.21
CA GLY A 501 -19.05 -8.79 -10.98
C GLY A 501 -17.65 -9.38 -11.25
N TYR A 502 -17.53 -10.71 -11.34
CA TYR A 502 -16.26 -11.42 -11.58
C TYR A 502 -16.17 -12.04 -12.98
N HIS A 503 -16.82 -11.42 -13.97
CA HIS A 503 -16.98 -11.93 -15.35
C HIS A 503 -15.70 -12.53 -15.96
N LYS A 504 -14.54 -11.86 -15.89
CA LYS A 504 -13.27 -12.40 -16.41
C LYS A 504 -12.84 -13.71 -15.77
N THR A 505 -13.04 -13.84 -14.46
CA THR A 505 -12.69 -15.08 -13.74
C THR A 505 -13.69 -16.18 -14.08
N VAL A 506 -14.97 -15.84 -14.20
CA VAL A 506 -16.03 -16.78 -14.55
C VAL A 506 -15.82 -17.32 -15.97
N GLU A 507 -15.56 -16.45 -16.94
CA GLU A 507 -15.26 -16.82 -18.34
C GLU A 507 -14.05 -17.76 -18.40
N LYS A 508 -12.95 -17.42 -17.73
CA LYS A 508 -11.76 -18.28 -17.70
C LYS A 508 -12.05 -19.67 -17.15
N GLU A 509 -12.92 -19.79 -16.14
CA GLU A 509 -13.34 -21.09 -15.62
C GLU A 509 -14.32 -21.82 -16.56
N MET A 510 -15.15 -21.10 -17.32
CA MET A 510 -16.01 -21.68 -18.36
C MET A 510 -15.17 -22.24 -19.52
N LEU A 511 -14.19 -21.50 -20.03
CA LEU A 511 -13.35 -21.92 -21.17
C LEU A 511 -12.51 -23.18 -20.88
N LYS A 512 -12.23 -23.48 -19.60
CA LYS A 512 -11.63 -24.76 -19.17
C LYS A 512 -12.57 -25.96 -19.25
N ARG A 513 -13.88 -25.71 -19.43
CA ARG A 513 -14.95 -26.71 -19.28
C ARG A 513 -15.82 -26.86 -20.53
N THR A 514 -15.72 -25.96 -21.49
CA THR A 514 -16.45 -26.02 -22.74
C THR A 514 -15.56 -25.66 -23.94
N ALA A 515 -15.80 -26.32 -25.06
CA ALA A 515 -15.01 -26.17 -26.28
C ALA A 515 -15.15 -24.81 -26.98
N ALA A 516 -16.26 -24.09 -26.82
CA ALA A 516 -16.58 -22.80 -27.49
C ALA A 516 -15.75 -22.54 -28.77
N PRO A 517 -16.01 -23.28 -29.87
CA PRO A 517 -15.05 -23.46 -30.97
C PRO A 517 -14.59 -22.16 -31.67
N LEU A 518 -15.39 -21.10 -31.62
CA LEU A 518 -15.10 -19.82 -32.28
C LEU A 518 -14.18 -18.90 -31.45
N ASN A 519 -13.84 -19.28 -30.21
CA ASN A 519 -12.89 -18.57 -29.35
C ASN A 519 -11.44 -18.93 -29.71
N ILE A 520 -10.72 -18.01 -30.35
CA ILE A 520 -9.28 -18.18 -30.66
C ILE A 520 -8.39 -17.59 -29.55
N ARG A 521 -8.79 -16.45 -28.97
CA ARG A 521 -8.04 -15.77 -27.92
C ARG A 521 -8.31 -16.41 -26.56
N ASP A 522 -7.31 -16.34 -25.68
CA ASP A 522 -7.39 -16.80 -24.29
C ASP A 522 -7.68 -18.31 -24.14
N ARG A 523 -7.33 -19.10 -25.17
CA ARG A 523 -7.31 -20.56 -25.17
C ARG A 523 -5.90 -21.08 -25.44
N ASP A 524 -5.65 -22.31 -25.00
CA ASP A 524 -4.47 -23.06 -25.43
C ASP A 524 -4.55 -23.32 -26.96
N PRO A 525 -3.42 -23.26 -27.69
CA PRO A 525 -3.41 -23.44 -29.14
C PRO A 525 -3.97 -24.81 -29.55
N SER A 526 -5.13 -24.84 -30.19
CA SER A 526 -5.73 -26.06 -30.75
C SER A 526 -5.54 -26.13 -32.28
N PRO A 527 -5.54 -27.33 -32.89
CA PRO A 527 -5.52 -27.50 -34.34
C PRO A 527 -6.66 -26.71 -35.02
N PHE A 528 -7.87 -26.80 -34.48
CA PHE A 528 -9.01 -26.04 -34.99
C PHE A 528 -8.87 -24.53 -34.81
N GLY A 529 -8.32 -24.07 -33.69
CA GLY A 529 -8.07 -22.64 -33.47
C GLY A 529 -7.09 -22.04 -34.48
N ARG A 530 -6.05 -22.79 -34.86
CA ARG A 530 -5.11 -22.42 -35.94
C ARG A 530 -5.80 -22.39 -37.31
N LEU A 531 -6.60 -23.43 -37.61
CA LEU A 531 -7.39 -23.49 -38.85
C LEU A 531 -8.33 -22.28 -38.95
N LEU A 532 -9.12 -22.01 -37.90
CA LEU A 532 -10.05 -20.89 -37.87
C LEU A 532 -9.35 -19.53 -37.99
N SER A 533 -8.15 -19.38 -37.41
CA SER A 533 -7.34 -18.17 -37.58
C SER A 533 -6.91 -17.97 -39.04
N SER A 534 -6.49 -19.05 -39.70
CA SER A 534 -6.13 -19.04 -41.13
C SER A 534 -7.36 -18.72 -42.00
N LEU A 535 -8.51 -19.32 -41.70
CA LEU A 535 -9.77 -19.05 -42.41
C LEU A 535 -10.16 -17.58 -42.31
N ARG A 536 -10.11 -16.99 -41.10
CA ARG A 536 -10.39 -15.55 -40.89
C ARG A 536 -9.44 -14.66 -41.69
N GLN A 537 -8.16 -15.02 -41.77
CA GLN A 537 -7.18 -14.27 -42.54
C GLN A 537 -7.46 -14.33 -44.04
N ARG A 538 -7.63 -15.54 -44.60
CA ARG A 538 -7.93 -15.74 -46.02
C ARG A 538 -9.21 -15.02 -46.45
N PHE A 539 -10.26 -15.13 -45.64
CA PHE A 539 -11.51 -14.42 -45.90
C PHE A 539 -11.31 -12.90 -45.90
N ARG A 540 -10.53 -12.35 -44.94
CA ARG A 540 -10.23 -10.92 -44.89
C ARG A 540 -9.46 -10.46 -46.13
N GLU A 541 -8.48 -11.23 -46.59
CA GLU A 541 -7.69 -10.89 -47.77
C GLU A 541 -8.54 -10.98 -49.06
N ALA A 542 -9.28 -12.06 -49.22
CA ALA A 542 -10.02 -12.37 -50.46
C ALA A 542 -11.32 -11.56 -50.63
N VAL A 543 -11.97 -11.15 -49.54
CA VAL A 543 -13.29 -10.50 -49.58
C VAL A 543 -13.20 -9.08 -49.04
N VAL A 544 -12.67 -8.91 -47.84
CA VAL A 544 -12.72 -7.60 -47.16
C VAL A 544 -11.73 -6.60 -47.76
N VAL A 545 -10.51 -7.03 -48.08
CA VAL A 545 -9.48 -6.15 -48.67
C VAL A 545 -9.66 -6.02 -50.17
N ALA A 546 -10.03 -7.10 -50.86
CA ALA A 546 -10.11 -7.13 -52.31
C ALA A 546 -11.44 -6.63 -52.90
N ALA A 547 -12.55 -6.76 -52.18
CA ALA A 547 -13.89 -6.48 -52.73
C ALA A 547 -14.72 -5.45 -51.95
N TRP A 548 -14.49 -5.28 -50.64
CA TRP A 548 -15.26 -4.31 -49.85
C TRP A 548 -14.58 -2.95 -49.83
N GLU A 549 -15.34 -1.89 -50.08
CA GLU A 549 -14.85 -0.52 -49.88
C GLU A 549 -14.43 -0.31 -48.41
N PRO A 550 -13.30 0.39 -48.17
CA PRO A 550 -12.84 0.67 -46.83
C PRO A 550 -13.88 1.50 -46.06
N PRO A 551 -14.12 1.20 -44.76
CA PRO A 551 -15.07 1.98 -43.99
C PRO A 551 -14.64 3.45 -43.91
N PRO A 552 -15.60 4.40 -43.85
CA PRO A 552 -15.27 5.76 -43.49
C PRO A 552 -14.56 5.78 -42.12
N PRO A 553 -13.58 6.69 -41.92
CA PRO A 553 -12.79 6.73 -40.69
C PRO A 553 -13.70 6.90 -39.47
N SER A 554 -13.62 5.97 -38.52
CA SER A 554 -14.46 6.01 -37.33
C SER A 554 -13.99 7.11 -36.38
N ASN A 555 -14.84 8.10 -36.08
CA ASN A 555 -14.61 9.12 -35.04
C ASN A 555 -14.68 8.58 -33.59
N ARG A 556 -14.68 7.26 -33.38
CA ARG A 556 -14.66 6.70 -32.02
C ARG A 556 -13.25 6.82 -31.46
N PRO A 557 -13.05 7.55 -30.34
CA PRO A 557 -11.74 7.61 -29.71
C PRO A 557 -11.31 6.19 -29.35
N ARG A 558 -10.12 5.77 -29.80
CA ARG A 558 -9.48 4.53 -29.36
C ARG A 558 -9.34 4.61 -27.84
N GLN A 559 -10.25 3.95 -27.10
CA GLN A 559 -10.01 3.70 -25.68
C GLN A 559 -8.78 2.80 -25.58
N ARG A 560 -7.65 3.39 -25.18
CA ARG A 560 -6.45 2.65 -24.80
C ARG A 560 -6.83 1.72 -23.64
N ARG A 561 -6.58 0.43 -23.84
CA ARG A 561 -6.74 -0.64 -22.84
C ARG A 561 -5.91 -0.38 -21.59
#